data_AF-A0A0N4WJY0-F1
#
_entry.id   AF-A0A0N4WJY0-F1
#
_cell.length_a   1.000
_cell.length_b   1.000
_cell.length_c   1.000
_cell.angle_alpha   90.00
_cell.angle_beta   90.00
_cell.angle_gamma   90.00
#
_symmetry.space_group_name_H-M   'P 1'
#
loop_
_entity.id
_entity.type
_entity.pdbx_description
1 polymer ?
#
loop_
_entity_poly.entity_id
_entity_poly.type
_entity_poly.pdbx_seq_one_letter_code
_entity_poly.pdbx_strand_id
1 'polypeptide(L)'
;MEEFLSRPGPPTVRLDGSELSWSVRAYEPVIEYRIYYRHEQADDWNKYESIRASKSDNNGDDVWHHSVSLLPFLESGIPYEVTVKARNALGWGSFARENMIVRLPTEDRGMQLISKRQFILLA
;
A
#
# COMPACT_ATOMS: atom_id res chain seq x y z
N MET A 1 18.46 -29.19 -5.85
CA MET A 1 18.04 -27.77 -5.79
C MET A 1 17.50 -27.58 -4.39
N GLU A 2 18.22 -26.86 -3.53
CA GLU A 2 17.66 -26.48 -2.23
C GLU A 2 16.63 -25.38 -2.50
N GLU A 3 15.36 -25.64 -2.21
CA GLU A 3 14.36 -24.58 -2.14
C GLU A 3 14.74 -23.70 -0.95
N PHE A 4 15.21 -22.49 -1.23
CA PHE A 4 15.58 -21.53 -0.18
C PHE A 4 14.32 -21.01 0.50
N LEU A 5 13.82 -21.82 1.46
CA LEU A 5 12.84 -21.41 2.46
C LEU A 5 13.32 -20.11 3.10
N SER A 6 12.68 -19.02 2.73
CA SER A 6 13.12 -17.68 3.11
C SER A 6 11.94 -16.81 3.48
N ARG A 7 12.21 -15.86 4.38
CA ARG A 7 11.26 -14.79 4.69
C ARG A 7 11.05 -13.92 3.44
N PRO A 8 9.91 -13.22 3.33
CA PRO A 8 9.67 -12.37 2.16
C PRO A 8 10.78 -11.33 2.00
N GLY A 9 11.11 -11.02 0.75
CA GLY A 9 12.05 -9.94 0.43
C GLY A 9 11.50 -8.56 0.83
N PRO A 10 12.29 -7.49 0.63
CA PRO A 10 11.80 -6.13 0.84
C PRO A 10 10.75 -5.78 -0.24
N PRO A 11 9.55 -5.28 0.14
CA PRO A 11 8.58 -4.82 -0.82
C PRO A 11 9.09 -3.65 -1.67
N THR A 12 8.58 -3.56 -2.90
CA THR A 12 8.63 -2.35 -3.73
C THR A 12 7.28 -1.65 -3.60
N VAL A 13 7.25 -0.43 -3.10
CA VAL A 13 6.03 0.35 -2.87
C VAL A 13 5.82 1.40 -3.96
N ARG A 14 4.57 1.71 -4.27
CA ARG A 14 4.15 2.77 -5.19
C ARG A 14 2.90 3.46 -4.65
N LEU A 15 2.77 4.75 -4.95
CA LEU A 15 1.61 5.55 -4.58
C LEU A 15 0.97 6.14 -5.83
N ASP A 16 -0.34 5.96 -5.98
CA ASP A 16 -1.17 6.66 -6.97
C ASP A 16 -2.34 7.35 -6.26
N GLY A 17 -2.23 8.67 -6.08
CA GLY A 17 -3.16 9.44 -5.26
C GLY A 17 -3.22 8.94 -3.80
N SER A 18 -4.31 8.27 -3.44
CA SER A 18 -4.48 7.65 -2.12
C SER A 18 -4.26 6.13 -2.11
N GLU A 19 -4.03 5.53 -3.27
CA GLU A 19 -3.83 4.09 -3.41
C GLU A 19 -2.36 3.74 -3.21
N LEU A 20 -2.07 3.02 -2.12
CA LEU A 20 -0.78 2.41 -1.89
C LEU A 20 -0.79 1.02 -2.50
N SER A 21 0.14 0.75 -3.41
CA SER A 21 0.37 -0.59 -3.96
C SER A 21 1.77 -1.07 -3.63
N TRP A 22 1.95 -2.38 -3.51
CA TRP A 22 3.26 -2.98 -3.35
C TRP A 22 3.38 -4.31 -4.06
N SER A 23 4.62 -4.67 -4.37
CA SER A 23 5.01 -6.02 -4.77
C SER A 23 6.12 -6.57 -3.89
N VAL A 24 6.11 -7.87 -3.60
CA VAL A 24 7.14 -8.52 -2.79
C VAL A 24 7.46 -9.91 -3.33
N ARG A 25 8.75 -10.23 -3.43
CA ARG A 25 9.20 -11.57 -3.80
C ARG A 25 9.14 -12.49 -2.58
N ALA A 26 8.48 -13.63 -2.70
CA ALA A 26 8.41 -14.66 -1.67
C ALA A 26 8.19 -16.05 -2.29
N TYR A 27 9.01 -17.02 -1.88
CA TYR A 27 8.90 -18.42 -2.31
C TYR A 27 7.91 -19.22 -1.46
N GLU A 28 7.74 -18.80 -0.20
CA GLU A 28 6.68 -19.29 0.68
C GLU A 28 5.48 -18.34 0.67
N PRO A 29 4.23 -18.85 0.81
CA PRO A 29 3.04 -18.03 0.74
C PRO A 29 3.06 -16.86 1.72
N VAL A 30 2.82 -15.65 1.21
CA VAL A 30 2.61 -14.49 2.06
C VAL A 30 1.25 -14.64 2.73
N ILE A 31 1.21 -14.40 4.05
CA ILE A 31 0.00 -14.55 4.87
C ILE A 31 -0.49 -13.21 5.45
N GLU A 32 0.41 -12.23 5.58
CA GLU A 32 0.12 -10.94 6.21
C GLU A 32 1.08 -9.87 5.70
N TYR A 33 0.57 -8.67 5.54
CA TYR A 33 1.34 -7.44 5.38
C TYR A 33 1.11 -6.52 6.57
N ARG A 34 2.09 -5.66 6.84
CA ARG A 34 1.89 -4.50 7.71
C ARG A 34 2.28 -3.23 7.01
N ILE A 35 1.38 -2.26 7.06
CA ILE A 35 1.58 -0.90 6.58
C ILE A 35 1.90 -0.07 7.81
N TYR A 36 3.15 0.35 7.94
CA TYR A 36 3.56 1.25 9.00
C TYR A 36 3.44 2.69 8.50
N TYR A 37 3.04 3.58 9.39
CA TYR A 37 2.95 5.00 9.08
C TYR A 37 3.30 5.85 10.30
N ARG A 38 3.89 7.02 10.05
CA ARG A 38 4.20 8.02 11.06
C ARG A 38 4.09 9.41 10.44
N HIS A 39 3.88 10.44 11.25
CA HIS A 39 4.03 11.80 10.75
C HIS A 39 5.45 12.01 10.22
N GLU A 40 5.59 12.85 9.20
CA GLU A 40 6.90 13.22 8.67
C GLU A 40 7.81 13.69 9.83
N GLN A 41 9.03 13.14 9.91
CA GLN A 41 10.03 13.43 10.97
C GLN A 41 9.69 12.95 12.39
N ALA A 42 8.59 12.23 12.62
CA ALA A 42 8.37 11.59 13.91
C ALA A 42 9.43 10.50 14.15
N ASP A 43 9.95 10.38 15.37
CA ASP A 43 11.04 9.44 15.65
C ASP A 43 10.59 7.97 15.64
N ASP A 44 9.32 7.70 15.97
CA ASP A 44 8.82 6.34 16.22
C ASP A 44 7.97 5.76 15.09
N TRP A 45 8.20 4.48 14.78
CA TRP A 45 7.36 3.64 13.92
C TRP A 45 6.44 2.74 14.76
N ASN A 46 5.49 3.34 15.48
CA ASN A 46 4.62 2.63 16.42
C ASN A 46 3.19 2.36 15.89
N LYS A 47 2.75 3.06 14.84
CA LYS A 47 1.44 2.83 14.20
C LYS A 47 1.57 1.93 12.97
N TYR A 48 0.67 0.96 12.85
CA TYR A 48 0.57 0.13 11.67
C TYR A 48 -0.82 -0.46 11.50
N GLU A 49 -1.17 -0.77 10.24
CA GLU A 49 -2.31 -1.61 9.88
C GLU A 49 -1.84 -3.00 9.47
N SER A 50 -2.55 -4.03 9.93
CA SER A 50 -2.31 -5.43 9.53
C SER A 50 -3.31 -5.83 8.44
N ILE A 51 -2.81 -6.27 7.30
CA ILE A 51 -3.62 -6.71 6.16
C ILE A 51 -3.36 -8.20 5.92
N ARG A 52 -4.40 -9.02 5.95
CA ARG A 52 -4.27 -10.44 5.61
C ARG A 52 -4.09 -10.58 4.10
N ALA A 53 -3.08 -11.33 3.68
CA ALA A 53 -2.87 -11.60 2.26
C ALA A 53 -4.03 -12.42 1.69
N SER A 54 -4.47 -12.05 0.49
CA SER A 54 -5.53 -12.72 -0.24
C SER A 54 -4.95 -13.73 -1.24
N LYS A 55 -5.74 -14.71 -1.68
CA LYS A 55 -5.30 -15.62 -2.75
C LYS A 55 -5.03 -14.89 -4.06
N SER A 56 -5.78 -13.82 -4.35
CA SER A 56 -5.60 -12.99 -5.55
C SER A 56 -4.35 -12.13 -5.51
N ASP A 57 -3.62 -12.09 -4.39
CA ASP A 57 -2.36 -11.36 -4.30
C ASP A 57 -1.23 -12.11 -5.04
N ASN A 58 -1.39 -13.40 -5.32
CA ASN A 58 -0.41 -14.21 -6.05
C ASN A 58 -0.98 -14.65 -7.39
N ASN A 59 -0.24 -14.38 -8.47
CA ASN A 59 -0.67 -14.71 -9.84
C ASN A 59 0.00 -15.97 -10.40
N GLY A 60 0.46 -16.87 -9.52
CA GLY A 60 1.13 -18.13 -9.90
C GLY A 60 2.64 -18.01 -10.11
N ASP A 61 3.24 -16.90 -9.68
CA ASP A 61 4.69 -16.69 -9.66
C ASP A 61 5.20 -16.43 -8.23
N ASP A 62 6.48 -16.09 -8.09
CA ASP A 62 7.10 -15.80 -6.79
C ASP A 62 6.93 -14.33 -6.36
N VAL A 63 6.04 -13.57 -7.00
CA VAL A 63 5.78 -12.16 -6.70
C VAL A 63 4.35 -11.95 -6.23
N TRP A 64 4.21 -11.41 -5.04
CA TRP A 64 2.93 -11.09 -4.42
C TRP A 64 2.64 -9.61 -4.59
N HIS A 65 1.42 -9.28 -4.98
CA HIS A 65 0.93 -7.94 -5.26
C HIS A 65 -0.29 -7.62 -4.42
N HIS A 66 -0.36 -6.41 -3.88
CA HIS A 66 -1.55 -5.94 -3.19
C HIS A 66 -1.66 -4.42 -3.28
N SER A 67 -2.87 -3.89 -3.18
CA SER A 67 -3.12 -2.46 -3.03
C SER A 67 -4.20 -2.18 -2.00
N VAL A 68 -4.09 -1.04 -1.32
CA VAL A 68 -5.13 -0.53 -0.43
C VAL A 68 -5.26 0.98 -0.57
N SER A 69 -6.45 1.51 -0.29
CA SER A 69 -6.61 2.94 -0.07
C SER A 69 -6.08 3.33 1.31
N LEU A 70 -5.32 4.43 1.38
CA LEU A 70 -4.81 5.00 2.64
C LEU A 70 -5.81 5.93 3.34
N LEU A 71 -6.93 6.29 2.68
CA LEU A 71 -7.96 7.16 3.25
C LEU A 71 -8.51 6.69 4.61
N PRO A 72 -8.68 5.38 4.88
CA PRO A 72 -9.15 4.92 6.18
C PRO A 72 -8.10 5.02 7.31
N PHE A 73 -6.83 5.27 6.97
CA PHE A 73 -5.71 5.17 7.92
C PHE A 73 -5.04 6.52 8.20
N LEU A 74 -5.06 7.43 7.21
CA LEU A 74 -4.33 8.69 7.27
C LEU A 74 -5.27 9.88 7.17
N GLU A 75 -4.93 10.95 7.88
CA GLU A 75 -5.68 12.21 7.81
C GLU A 75 -5.30 13.02 6.57
N SER A 76 -6.29 13.65 5.95
CA SER A 76 -6.08 14.53 4.81
C SER A 76 -5.23 15.76 5.15
N GLY A 77 -4.38 16.18 4.22
CA GLY A 77 -3.57 17.39 4.33
C GLY A 77 -2.30 17.25 5.16
N ILE A 78 -2.15 16.17 5.93
CA ILE A 78 -1.02 15.90 6.82
C ILE A 78 0.02 15.02 6.09
N PRO A 79 1.32 15.36 6.15
CA PRO A 79 2.37 14.53 5.56
C PRO A 79 2.71 13.35 6.48
N TYR A 80 2.77 12.16 5.89
CA TYR A 80 3.16 10.92 6.55
C TYR A 80 4.32 10.24 5.80
N GLU A 81 5.20 9.58 6.55
CA GLU A 81 6.07 8.55 6.02
C GLU A 81 5.38 7.19 6.12
N VAL A 82 5.39 6.42 5.04
CA VAL A 82 4.74 5.11 4.94
C VAL A 82 5.73 4.05 4.46
N THR A 83 5.68 2.86 5.07
CA THR A 83 6.47 1.70 4.64
C THR A 83 5.71 0.39 4.84
N VAL A 84 6.10 -0.66 4.14
CA VAL A 84 5.43 -1.97 4.16
C VAL A 84 6.42 -3.07 4.47
N LYS A 85 5.98 -4.11 5.19
CA LYS A 85 6.68 -5.40 5.25
C LYS A 85 5.69 -6.55 5.12
N ALA A 86 6.19 -7.70 4.68
CA ALA A 86 5.40 -8.91 4.48
C ALA A 86 5.84 -10.04 5.44
N ARG A 87 4.94 -10.98 5.68
CA ARG A 87 5.16 -12.16 6.53
C ARG A 87 4.71 -13.42 5.81
N ASN A 88 5.47 -14.49 6.01
CA ASN A 88 5.07 -15.87 5.71
C ASN A 88 5.22 -16.74 6.97
N ALA A 89 5.15 -18.06 6.81
CA ALA A 89 5.31 -19.03 7.92
C ALA A 89 6.66 -18.92 8.64
N LEU A 90 7.70 -18.42 7.96
CA LEU A 90 9.06 -18.26 8.49
C LEU A 90 9.27 -16.92 9.23
N GLY A 91 8.27 -16.03 9.18
CA GLY A 91 8.25 -14.76 9.90
C GLY A 91 8.24 -13.53 9.00
N TRP A 92 8.53 -12.39 9.62
CA TRP A 92 8.54 -11.08 8.97
C TRP A 92 9.80 -10.87 8.13
N GLY A 93 9.61 -10.48 6.87
CA GLY A 93 10.66 -9.96 6.01
C GLY A 93 11.15 -8.57 6.44
N SER A 94 12.05 -8.02 5.64
CA SER A 94 12.50 -6.63 5.81
C SER A 94 11.41 -5.63 5.41
N PHE A 95 11.58 -4.38 5.83
CA PHE A 95 10.77 -3.27 5.31
C PHE A 95 11.02 -3.05 3.81
N ALA A 96 10.13 -2.25 3.20
CA ALA A 96 10.28 -1.80 1.83
C ALA A 96 11.64 -1.12 1.63
N ARG A 97 12.16 -1.19 0.40
CA ARG A 97 13.47 -0.61 0.09
C ARG A 97 13.54 0.89 0.37
N GLU A 98 12.40 1.56 0.19
CA GLU A 98 12.24 3.00 0.34
C GLU A 98 10.91 3.27 1.05
N ASN A 99 10.89 4.35 1.85
CA ASN A 99 9.67 4.85 2.47
C ASN A 99 9.02 5.87 1.53
N MET A 100 7.70 5.98 1.60
CA MET A 100 6.94 6.93 0.80
C MET A 100 6.49 8.12 1.64
N ILE A 101 6.70 9.33 1.11
CA ILE A 101 6.05 10.52 1.65
C ILE A 101 4.65 10.61 1.04
N VAL A 102 3.63 10.56 1.88
CA VAL A 102 2.23 10.57 1.50
C VAL A 102 1.58 11.83 2.06
N ARG A 103 0.88 12.56 1.20
CA ARG A 103 -0.01 13.65 1.61
C ARG A 103 -1.34 13.50 0.90
N LEU A 104 -2.35 13.05 1.62
CA LEU A 104 -3.68 12.88 1.06
C LEU A 104 -4.31 14.25 0.78
N PRO A 105 -5.11 14.39 -0.29
CA PRO A 105 -5.79 15.65 -0.59
C PRO A 105 -6.74 16.01 0.54
N THR A 106 -6.71 17.27 0.97
CA THR A 106 -7.82 17.88 1.72
C THR A 106 -9.00 17.94 0.77
N GLU A 107 -10.18 17.47 1.17
CA GLU A 107 -11.40 17.75 0.41
C GLU A 107 -11.54 19.27 0.28
N ASP A 108 -11.12 19.83 -0.85
CA ASP A 108 -11.66 21.10 -1.29
C ASP A 108 -13.12 20.81 -1.64
N ARG A 109 -14.05 21.26 -0.79
CA ARG A 109 -15.49 21.34 -1.11
C ARG A 109 -15.71 22.33 -2.26
N GLY A 110 -15.22 22.01 -3.45
CA GLY A 110 -15.14 22.93 -4.57
C GLY A 110 -15.08 22.31 -5.97
N MET A 111 -15.06 20.98 -6.14
CA MET A 111 -14.97 20.41 -7.49
C MET A 111 -15.56 19.00 -7.66
N GLN A 112 -16.86 18.85 -7.35
CA GLN A 112 -17.69 17.76 -7.92
C GLN A 112 -18.95 18.28 -8.63
N LEU A 113 -19.01 19.59 -8.94
CA LEU A 113 -20.17 20.24 -9.56
C LEU A 113 -19.87 20.79 -10.96
N ILE A 114 -19.09 20.09 -11.79
CA ILE A 114 -19.00 20.35 -13.24
C ILE A 114 -18.50 19.11 -13.98
N SER A 115 -19.31 18.07 -14.06
CA SER A 115 -19.20 17.07 -15.14
C SER A 115 -20.56 16.48 -15.51
N LYS A 116 -21.57 17.35 -15.68
CA LYS A 116 -22.80 17.04 -16.42
C LYS A 116 -23.25 18.22 -17.27
N ARG A 117 -22.46 18.54 -18.30
CA ARG A 117 -22.90 19.12 -19.58
C ARG A 117 -22.00 18.44 -20.61
N GLN A 118 -22.46 17.79 -21.68
CA GLN A 118 -23.50 18.16 -22.61
C GLN A 118 -23.75 17.00 -23.60
N PHE A 119 -25.00 16.66 -23.92
CA PHE A 119 -25.37 16.25 -25.27
C PHE A 119 -26.71 16.90 -25.61
N ILE A 120 -26.69 17.75 -26.64
CA ILE A 120 -27.84 18.34 -27.32
C ILE A 120 -28.37 17.28 -28.31
N LEU A 121 -29.69 17.15 -28.50
CA LEU A 121 -30.25 17.15 -29.86
C LEU A 121 -31.71 17.62 -29.88
N LEU A 122 -31.97 18.48 -30.85
CA LEU A 122 -33.27 19.02 -31.27
C LEU A 122 -34.20 17.91 -31.78
N ALA A 123 -35.49 18.07 -31.51
CA ALA A 123 -36.59 17.68 -32.41
C ALA A 123 -37.79 18.59 -32.13
#